data_AF-A0A316I3N0-F1
#
_entry.id   AF-A0A316I3N0-F1
#
_cell.length_a   1.000
_cell.length_b   1.000
_cell.length_c   1.000
_cell.angle_alpha   90.00
_cell.angle_beta   90.00
_cell.angle_gamma   90.00
#
_symmetry.space_group_name_H-M   'P 1'
#
loop_
_entity.id
_entity.type
_entity.pdbx_description
1 polymer ?
#
loop_
_entity_poly.entity_id
_entity_poly.type
_entity_poly.pdbx_seq_one_letter_code
_entity_poly.pdbx_strand_id
1 'polypeptide(L)'
;MTLDDMSLQQLRVTALEKLDNAVCTALTNIEADEARKYLSEALADCAATGTAVPAQALACVEAADEHLGYSERMEARTLLTVAHRLLAHVQRPMLVPSPSRPGDVTLRA
;
A
#
# COMPACT_ATOMS: atom_id res chain seq x y z
N MET A 1 21.65 13.74 -3.91
CA MET A 1 21.22 12.39 -3.52
C MET A 1 22.46 11.56 -3.36
N THR A 2 22.74 11.11 -2.14
CA THR A 2 23.78 10.13 -1.84
C THR A 2 23.23 8.71 -2.03
N LEU A 3 24.11 7.70 -2.06
CA LEU A 3 23.70 6.28 -2.09
C LEU A 3 22.80 5.92 -0.89
N ASP A 4 23.02 6.57 0.25
CA ASP A 4 22.23 6.38 1.47
C ASP A 4 20.79 6.92 1.31
N ASP A 5 20.62 8.06 0.63
CA ASP A 5 19.29 8.63 0.34
C ASP A 5 18.47 7.69 -0.57
N MET A 6 19.12 7.10 -1.59
CA MET A 6 18.47 6.18 -2.52
C MET A 6 18.08 4.87 -1.82
N SER A 7 18.96 4.36 -0.95
CA SER A 7 18.71 3.14 -0.17
C SER A 7 17.53 3.32 0.79
N LEU A 8 17.45 4.49 1.45
CA LEU A 8 16.35 4.83 2.35
C LEU A 8 15.04 5.05 1.59
N GLN A 9 15.08 5.65 0.41
CA GLN A 9 13.91 5.77 -0.46
C GLN A 9 13.39 4.38 -0.91
N GLN A 10 14.28 3.46 -1.26
CA GLN A 10 13.90 2.09 -1.59
C GLN A 10 13.27 1.37 -0.40
N LEU A 11 13.84 1.49 0.81
CA LEU A 11 13.25 0.92 2.02
C LEU A 11 11.83 1.44 2.28
N ARG A 12 11.58 2.73 2.02
CA ARG A 12 10.25 3.32 2.16
C ARG A 12 9.24 2.78 1.15
N VAL A 13 9.66 2.62 -0.11
CA VAL A 13 8.82 2.00 -1.15
C VAL A 13 8.47 0.57 -0.76
N THR A 14 9.47 -0.22 -0.37
CA THR A 14 9.27 -1.62 0.08
C THR A 14 8.33 -1.70 1.29
N ALA A 15 8.45 -0.78 2.25
CA ALA A 15 7.57 -0.76 3.41
C ALA A 15 6.10 -0.47 3.02
N LEU A 16 5.88 0.46 2.10
CA LEU A 16 4.54 0.77 1.60
C LEU A 16 3.94 -0.39 0.80
N GLU A 17 4.74 -1.11 0.02
CA GLU A 17 4.35 -2.33 -0.69
C GLU A 17 3.97 -3.44 0.29
N LYS A 18 4.76 -3.64 1.36
CA LYS A 18 4.43 -4.58 2.42
C LYS A 18 3.09 -4.27 3.10
N LEU A 19 2.80 -2.99 3.34
CA LEU A 19 1.51 -2.58 3.91
C LEU A 19 0.35 -2.90 2.97
N ASP A 20 0.45 -2.59 1.67
CA ASP A 20 -0.61 -2.93 0.71
C ASP A 20 -0.80 -4.45 0.57
N ASN A 21 0.29 -5.22 0.61
CA ASN A 21 0.23 -6.69 0.61
C ASN A 21 -0.43 -7.24 1.88
N ALA A 22 -0.16 -6.66 3.05
CA ALA A 22 -0.81 -7.04 4.30
C ALA A 22 -2.33 -6.75 4.25
N VAL A 23 -2.73 -5.60 3.70
CA VAL A 23 -4.14 -5.25 3.47
C VAL A 23 -4.80 -6.24 2.51
N CYS A 24 -4.16 -6.56 1.38
CA CYS A 24 -4.68 -7.55 0.43
C CYS A 24 -4.83 -8.94 1.06
N THR A 25 -3.86 -9.35 1.87
CA THR A 25 -3.88 -10.62 2.60
C THR A 25 -5.00 -10.65 3.63
N ALA A 26 -5.21 -9.57 4.38
CA ALA A 26 -6.35 -9.46 5.30
C ALA A 26 -7.71 -9.51 4.56
N LEU A 27 -7.79 -8.98 3.33
CA LEU A 27 -8.99 -9.05 2.50
C LEU A 27 -9.32 -10.44 1.95
N THR A 28 -8.38 -11.39 1.94
CA THR A 28 -8.63 -12.77 1.44
C THR A 28 -9.29 -13.69 2.47
N ASN A 29 -9.84 -13.13 3.55
CA ASN A 29 -10.55 -13.85 4.63
C ASN A 29 -9.65 -14.83 5.40
N ILE A 30 -8.40 -14.46 5.67
CA ILE A 30 -7.57 -15.17 6.65
C ILE A 30 -8.11 -15.01 8.08
N GLU A 31 -7.58 -15.79 9.03
CA GLU A 31 -7.99 -15.70 10.43
C GLU A 31 -7.76 -14.29 10.99
N ALA A 32 -8.67 -13.81 11.85
CA ALA A 32 -8.63 -12.43 12.32
C ALA A 32 -7.33 -12.12 13.07
N ASP A 33 -6.84 -13.04 13.91
CA ASP A 33 -5.57 -12.86 14.63
C ASP A 33 -4.36 -12.82 13.69
N GLU A 34 -4.35 -13.63 12.63
CA GLU A 34 -3.30 -13.58 11.60
C GLU A 34 -3.35 -12.26 10.82
N ALA A 35 -4.55 -11.80 10.44
CA ALA A 35 -4.72 -10.51 9.77
C ALA A 35 -4.20 -9.35 10.63
N ARG A 36 -4.59 -9.29 11.91
CA ARG A 36 -4.10 -8.26 12.84
C ARG A 36 -2.59 -8.29 12.97
N LYS A 37 -2.00 -9.50 13.08
CA LYS A 37 -0.55 -9.68 13.13
C LYS A 37 0.11 -9.10 11.87
N TYR A 38 -0.31 -9.50 10.68
CA TYR A 38 0.28 -9.01 9.43
C TYR A 38 0.15 -7.50 9.26
N LEU A 39 -1.00 -6.92 9.61
CA LEU A 39 -1.21 -5.47 9.54
C LEU A 39 -0.29 -4.74 10.53
N SER A 40 -0.18 -5.22 11.76
CA SER A 40 0.67 -4.62 12.80
C SER A 40 2.17 -4.65 12.42
N GLU A 41 2.65 -5.77 11.87
CA GLU A 41 4.03 -5.91 11.40
C GLU A 41 4.33 -4.94 10.25
N ALA A 42 3.41 -4.83 9.28
CA ALA A 42 3.58 -3.92 8.16
C ALA A 42 3.55 -2.43 8.56
N LEU A 43 2.72 -2.07 9.54
CA LEU A 43 2.71 -0.71 10.11
C LEU A 43 4.00 -0.39 10.87
N ALA A 44 4.52 -1.36 11.63
CA ALA A 44 5.80 -1.22 12.32
C ALA A 44 6.96 -1.01 11.32
N ASP A 45 6.96 -1.75 10.20
CA ASP A 45 7.93 -1.57 9.11
C ASP A 45 7.83 -0.17 8.49
N CYS A 46 6.61 0.35 8.29
CA CYS A 46 6.40 1.72 7.80
C CYS A 46 6.92 2.77 8.79
N ALA A 47 6.68 2.59 10.09
CA ALA A 47 7.16 3.49 11.13
C ALA A 47 8.70 3.47 11.23
N ALA A 48 9.32 2.28 11.21
CA ALA A 48 10.78 2.11 11.30
C ALA A 48 11.53 2.75 10.12
N THR A 49 10.91 2.77 8.93
CA THR A 49 11.48 3.37 7.71
C THR A 49 11.13 4.85 7.53
N GLY A 50 10.30 5.41 8.41
CA GLY A 50 9.75 6.76 8.27
C GLY A 50 8.96 6.93 6.97
N THR A 51 8.27 5.90 6.54
CA THR A 51 7.45 5.89 5.33
C THR A 51 6.21 6.75 5.54
N ALA A 52 5.97 7.69 4.64
CA ALA A 52 4.78 8.53 4.67
C ALA A 52 3.57 7.72 4.16
N VAL A 53 2.87 7.05 5.08
CA VAL A 53 1.57 6.42 4.80
C VAL A 53 0.49 7.51 4.81
N PRO A 54 -0.45 7.54 3.85
CA PRO A 54 -1.58 8.47 3.90
C PRO A 54 -2.34 8.34 5.22
N ALA A 55 -2.62 9.46 5.88
CA ALA A 55 -3.32 9.46 7.16
C ALA A 55 -4.67 8.74 7.09
N GLN A 56 -5.40 8.89 5.97
CA GLN A 56 -6.67 8.19 5.78
C GLN A 56 -6.49 6.66 5.63
N ALA A 57 -5.40 6.22 4.98
CA ALA A 57 -5.12 4.79 4.82
C ALA A 57 -4.75 4.18 6.18
N LEU A 58 -3.92 4.87 6.94
CA LEU A 58 -3.55 4.47 8.31
C LEU A 58 -4.78 4.35 9.20
N ALA A 59 -5.63 5.38 9.24
CA ALA A 59 -6.86 5.36 10.04
C ALA A 59 -7.82 4.21 9.64
N CYS A 60 -7.91 3.88 8.35
CA CYS A 60 -8.70 2.73 7.89
C CYS A 60 -8.11 1.40 8.37
N VAL A 61 -6.78 1.24 8.35
CA VAL A 61 -6.11 0.02 8.83
C VAL A 61 -6.28 -0.14 10.34
N GLU A 62 -6.09 0.94 11.11
CA GLU A 62 -6.27 0.94 12.57
C GLU A 62 -7.71 0.60 12.96
N ALA A 63 -8.69 1.24 12.31
CA ALA A 63 -10.10 0.92 12.56
C ALA A 63 -10.43 -0.53 12.15
N ALA A 64 -9.86 -1.03 11.05
CA ALA A 64 -10.06 -2.42 10.63
C ALA A 64 -9.49 -3.41 11.66
N ASP A 65 -8.32 -3.13 12.25
CA ASP A 65 -7.72 -3.94 13.31
C ASP A 65 -8.65 -4.05 14.53
N GLU A 66 -9.26 -2.93 14.94
CA GLU A 66 -10.24 -2.89 16.03
C GLU A 66 -11.46 -3.78 15.71
N HIS A 67 -12.05 -3.64 14.52
CA HIS A 67 -13.17 -4.47 14.08
C HIS A 67 -12.81 -5.96 13.97
N LEU A 68 -11.59 -6.30 13.57
CA LEU A 68 -11.10 -7.69 13.58
C LEU A 68 -11.05 -8.26 15.00
N GLY A 69 -10.68 -7.44 15.99
CA GLY A 69 -10.72 -7.79 17.41
C GLY A 69 -12.12 -8.13 17.92
N TYR A 70 -13.15 -7.47 17.38
CA TYR A 70 -14.56 -7.73 17.70
C TYR A 70 -15.25 -8.76 16.78
N SER A 71 -14.52 -9.40 15.86
CA SER A 71 -15.07 -10.29 14.83
C SER A 71 -16.08 -9.63 13.87
N GLU A 72 -16.04 -8.31 13.75
CA GLU A 72 -16.86 -7.48 12.85
C GLU A 72 -16.25 -7.48 11.43
N ARG A 73 -16.32 -8.65 10.78
CA ARG A 73 -15.58 -8.92 9.53
C ARG A 73 -16.01 -8.05 8.36
N MET A 74 -17.28 -7.66 8.29
CA MET A 74 -17.80 -6.86 7.17
C MET A 74 -17.30 -5.41 7.25
N GLU A 75 -17.26 -4.87 8.45
CA GLU A 75 -16.76 -3.55 8.81
C GLU A 75 -15.26 -3.48 8.55
N ALA A 76 -14.50 -4.45 9.07
CA ALA A 76 -13.07 -4.58 8.81
C ALA A 76 -12.77 -4.67 7.30
N ARG A 77 -13.51 -5.51 6.57
CA ARG A 77 -13.35 -5.66 5.12
C ARG A 77 -13.63 -4.36 4.37
N THR A 78 -14.63 -3.60 4.81
CA THR A 78 -14.98 -2.31 4.20
C THR A 78 -13.82 -1.31 4.36
N LEU A 79 -13.28 -1.21 5.56
CA LEU A 79 -12.16 -0.31 5.87
C LEU A 79 -10.88 -0.73 5.15
N LEU A 80 -10.55 -2.03 5.13
CA LEU A 80 -9.41 -2.56 4.38
C LEU A 80 -9.55 -2.33 2.87
N THR A 81 -10.76 -2.40 2.32
CA THR A 81 -11.01 -2.07 0.91
C THR A 81 -10.72 -0.60 0.62
N VAL A 82 -11.10 0.30 1.54
CA VAL A 82 -10.78 1.73 1.42
C VAL A 82 -9.28 1.97 1.55
N ALA A 83 -8.62 1.33 2.53
CA ALA A 83 -7.18 1.41 2.74
C ALA A 83 -6.41 0.97 1.48
N HIS A 84 -6.73 -0.19 0.91
CA HIS A 84 -6.12 -0.69 -0.32
C HIS A 84 -6.24 0.33 -1.46
N ARG A 85 -7.44 0.91 -1.66
CA ARG A 85 -7.63 1.94 -2.68
C ARG A 85 -6.71 3.13 -2.43
N LEU A 86 -6.64 3.65 -1.21
CA LEU A 86 -5.80 4.80 -0.89
C LEU A 86 -4.30 4.50 -1.11
N LEU A 87 -3.83 3.31 -0.72
CA LEU A 87 -2.45 2.87 -0.94
C LEU A 87 -2.12 2.73 -2.43
N ALA A 88 -3.03 2.16 -3.22
CA ALA A 88 -2.86 2.02 -4.67
C ALA A 88 -2.75 3.37 -5.40
N HIS A 89 -3.33 4.46 -4.87
CA HIS A 89 -3.14 5.80 -5.43
C HIS A 89 -1.75 6.36 -5.15
N VAL A 90 -1.12 6.00 -4.04
CA VAL A 90 0.24 6.45 -3.70
C VAL A 90 1.31 5.69 -4.47
N GLN A 91 1.10 4.38 -4.67
CA GLN A 91 2.04 3.52 -5.39
C GLN A 91 2.06 3.74 -6.91
N ARG A 92 1.16 4.55 -7.48
CA ARG A 92 1.14 4.85 -8.91
C ARG A 92 1.83 6.18 -9.25
N PRO A 93 3.14 6.21 -9.50
CA PRO A 93 3.67 7.02 -10.57
C PRO A 93 3.46 6.21 -11.86
N MET A 94 2.24 6.21 -12.40
CA MET A 94 2.05 5.74 -13.77
C MET A 94 2.77 6.75 -14.69
N LEU A 95 4.02 6.45 -15.04
CA LEU A 95 4.70 7.00 -16.20
C LEU A 95 3.98 6.43 -17.43
N VAL A 96 2.76 6.94 -17.71
CA VAL A 96 2.10 6.68 -18.98
C VAL A 96 2.97 7.37 -20.03
N PRO A 97 3.61 6.65 -20.97
CA PRO A 97 4.27 7.29 -22.09
C PRO A 97 3.24 8.19 -22.75
N SER A 98 3.60 9.45 -22.98
CA SER A 98 2.71 10.35 -23.72
C SER A 98 2.30 9.66 -25.02
N PRO A 99 1.00 9.68 -25.40
CA PRO A 99 0.57 9.07 -26.65
C PRO A 99 1.40 9.66 -27.79
N SER A 100 1.94 8.78 -28.64
CA SER A 100 2.73 9.19 -29.80
C SER A 100 1.95 10.21 -30.62
N ARG A 101 2.60 11.31 -31.00
CA ARG A 101 2.01 12.32 -31.87
C ARG A 101 2.03 11.82 -33.32
N PRO A 102 1.09 12.27 -34.17
CA PRO A 102 1.16 12.04 -35.60
C PRO A 102 2.52 12.50 -36.14
N GLY A 103 3.36 11.56 -36.59
CA GLY A 103 4.74 11.82 -37.05
C GLY A 103 5.83 11.00 -36.34
N ASP A 104 5.55 10.41 -35.17
CA ASP A 104 6.55 9.67 -34.38
C ASP A 104 6.91 8.28 -34.94
N VAL A 105 6.17 7.78 -35.94
CA VAL A 105 6.40 6.47 -36.54
C VAL A 105 7.23 6.62 -37.82
N THR A 106 8.55 6.51 -37.73
CA THR A 106 9.39 6.35 -38.92
C THR A 106 9.36 4.89 -39.35
N LEU A 107 8.62 4.58 -40.43
CA LEU A 107 8.77 3.31 -41.12
C LEU A 107 10.11 3.34 -41.86
N ARG A 108 11.10 2.55 -41.40
CA ARG A 108 12.34 2.35 -42.15
C ARG A 108 12.02 1.54 -43.40
N ALA A 109 12.42 2.06 -44.55
CA ALA A 109 12.42 1.38 -45.85
C ALA A 109 13.58 0.40 -45.95
#